data_AF-A0A160VAN8-F1
#
_entry.id   AF-A0A160VAN8-F1
#
_cell.length_a   1.000
_cell.length_b   1.000
_cell.length_c   1.000
_cell.angle_alpha   90.00
_cell.angle_beta   90.00
_cell.angle_gamma   90.00
#
_symmetry.space_group_name_H-M   'P 1'
#
loop_
_entity.id
_entity.type
_entity.pdbx_description
1 polymer ?
#
loop_
_entity_poly.entity_id
_entity_poly.type
_entity_poly.pdbx_seq_one_letter_code
_entity_poly.pdbx_strand_id
1 'polypeptide(L)'
;MSENINELINGVFNTKRLGGAETFKKAEGSPLAVADILDYWSWAYSDIVGNTNRGALAEFIVARAIGSEPAVRNDWAAYDLETPSGIKVEVKSSAYLQS
;
A
#
# COMPACT_ATOMS: atom_id res chain seq x y z
N MET A 1 20.23 -3.50 13.80
CA MET A 1 18.82 -3.73 13.41
C MET A 1 18.85 -4.24 11.98
N SER A 2 18.10 -5.28 11.64
CA SER A 2 18.21 -5.91 10.31
C SER A 2 17.85 -4.91 9.20
N GLU A 3 18.70 -4.79 8.17
CA GLU A 3 18.48 -3.93 6.99
C GLU A 3 17.41 -4.48 6.03
N ASN A 4 16.71 -5.55 6.41
CA ASN A 4 15.77 -6.26 5.56
C ASN A 4 14.36 -5.69 5.74
N ILE A 5 13.91 -4.98 4.71
CA ILE A 5 12.55 -4.41 4.59
C ILE A 5 11.48 -5.49 4.36
N ASN A 6 11.89 -6.64 3.80
CA ASN A 6 11.04 -7.80 3.57
C ASN A 6 11.72 -9.04 4.17
N GLU A 7 10.95 -9.85 4.90
CA GLU A 7 11.45 -11.06 5.55
C GLU A 7 10.63 -12.27 5.08
N LEU A 8 11.31 -13.36 4.74
CA LEU A 8 10.65 -14.63 4.42
C LEU A 8 10.41 -15.40 5.72
N ILE A 9 9.16 -15.51 6.14
CA ILE A 9 8.76 -16.23 7.36
C ILE A 9 7.84 -17.37 6.93
N ASN A 10 8.27 -18.61 7.15
CA ASN A 10 7.52 -19.82 6.78
C ASN A 10 7.05 -19.84 5.31
N GLY A 11 7.88 -19.34 4.39
CA GLY A 11 7.56 -19.30 2.96
C GLY A 11 6.68 -18.13 2.52
N VAL A 12 6.28 -17.24 3.44
CA VAL A 12 5.51 -16.03 3.16
C VAL A 12 6.41 -14.80 3.32
N PHE A 13 6.39 -13.91 2.33
CA PHE A 13 7.04 -12.61 2.46
C PHE A 13 6.22 -11.71 3.38
N ASN A 14 6.82 -11.31 4.49
CA ASN A 14 6.28 -10.28 5.36
C ASN A 14 6.92 -8.94 4.98
N THR A 15 6.09 -7.99 4.56
CA THR A 15 6.50 -6.66 4.13
C THR A 15 6.30 -5.67 5.27
N LYS A 16 7.29 -4.80 5.49
CA LYS A 16 7.18 -3.71 6.48
C LYS A 16 6.70 -2.43 5.78
N ARG A 17 5.89 -1.64 6.49
CA ARG A 17 5.50 -0.29 6.04
C ARG A 17 6.75 0.57 5.91
N LEU A 18 6.93 1.19 4.75
CA LEU A 18 7.97 2.18 4.49
C LEU A 18 7.53 3.57 4.97
N GLY A 19 8.50 4.41 5.34
CA GLY A 19 8.30 5.79 5.80
C GLY A 19 8.23 6.83 4.69
N GLY A 20 8.61 6.47 3.46
CA GLY A 20 8.63 7.32 2.27
C GLY A 20 10.00 7.95 1.99
N ALA A 21 10.79 8.26 3.03
CA ALA A 21 12.11 8.85 2.90
C ALA A 21 13.23 7.83 2.59
N GLU A 22 12.91 6.55 2.45
CA GLU A 22 13.88 5.54 2.04
C GLU A 22 14.40 5.82 0.62
N THR A 23 15.72 5.75 0.43
CA THR A 23 16.38 5.99 -0.86
C THR A 23 16.66 4.68 -1.59
N PHE A 24 16.80 4.77 -2.92
CA PHE A 24 17.23 3.64 -3.73
C PHE A 24 18.68 3.25 -3.43
N LYS A 25 18.92 1.96 -3.15
CA LYS A 25 20.26 1.41 -2.92
C LYS A 25 20.97 1.19 -4.26
N LYS A 26 22.29 1.38 -4.30
CA LYS A 26 23.14 1.20 -5.50
C LYS A 26 22.71 2.08 -6.68
N ALA A 27 22.24 3.28 -6.38
CA ALA A 27 21.72 4.23 -7.37
C ALA A 27 22.77 5.27 -7.80
N GLU A 28 24.02 5.13 -7.36
CA GLU A 28 25.07 6.12 -7.59
C GLU A 28 25.30 6.35 -9.10
N GLY A 29 25.41 7.62 -9.51
CA GLY A 29 25.59 7.98 -10.92
C GLY A 29 24.32 7.90 -11.78
N SER A 30 23.15 7.62 -11.19
CA SER A 30 21.86 7.62 -11.88
C SER A 30 20.92 8.72 -11.35
N PRO A 31 19.88 9.09 -12.11
CA PRO A 31 18.83 9.98 -11.61
C PRO A 31 18.10 9.47 -10.36
N LEU A 32 18.14 8.16 -10.07
CA LEU A 32 17.54 7.59 -8.86
C LEU A 32 18.28 7.96 -7.58
N ALA A 33 19.52 8.48 -7.67
CA ALA A 33 20.32 8.86 -6.51
C ALA A 33 19.69 10.00 -5.68
N VAL A 34 18.77 10.76 -6.26
CA VAL A 34 18.07 11.88 -5.62
C VAL A 34 16.58 11.62 -5.42
N ALA A 35 16.11 10.40 -5.68
CA ALA A 35 14.72 10.01 -5.53
C ALA A 35 14.51 9.16 -4.27
N ASP A 36 13.33 9.26 -3.67
CA ASP A 36 12.90 8.41 -2.56
C ASP A 36 11.62 7.61 -2.87
N ILE A 37 11.17 6.83 -1.90
CA ILE A 37 9.94 6.03 -2.03
C ILE A 37 8.69 6.91 -2.13
N LEU A 38 8.69 8.10 -1.52
CA LEU A 38 7.58 9.04 -1.63
C LEU A 38 7.46 9.61 -3.05
N ASP A 39 8.57 9.89 -3.74
CA ASP A 39 8.58 10.26 -5.16
C ASP A 39 7.93 9.17 -6.01
N TYR A 40 8.32 7.91 -5.77
CA TYR A 40 7.76 6.75 -6.47
C TYR A 40 6.26 6.61 -6.20
N TRP A 41 5.83 6.65 -4.93
CA TRP A 41 4.42 6.53 -4.57
C TRP A 41 3.59 7.66 -5.16
N SER A 42 4.11 8.88 -5.15
CA SER A 42 3.44 10.03 -5.77
C SER A 42 3.28 9.81 -7.28
N TRP A 43 4.32 9.36 -7.98
CA TRP A 43 4.22 9.04 -9.41
C TRP A 43 3.24 7.89 -9.70
N ALA A 44 3.29 6.80 -8.93
CA ALA A 44 2.52 5.59 -9.18
C ALA A 44 1.02 5.71 -8.81
N TYR A 45 0.70 6.48 -7.77
CA TYR A 45 -0.63 6.46 -7.14
C TYR A 45 -1.36 7.81 -7.16
N SER A 46 -0.85 8.82 -7.87
CA SER A 46 -1.55 10.11 -8.02
C SER A 46 -2.87 10.00 -8.80
N ASP A 47 -2.99 9.05 -9.72
CA ASP A 47 -4.26 8.78 -10.40
C ASP A 47 -5.21 8.03 -9.46
N ILE A 48 -5.90 8.77 -8.59
CA ILE A 48 -6.90 8.23 -7.67
C ILE A 48 -8.28 8.05 -8.32
N VAL A 49 -8.45 8.44 -9.58
CA VAL A 49 -9.72 8.30 -10.29
C VAL A 49 -9.80 6.99 -11.07
N GLY A 50 -8.66 6.44 -11.51
CA GLY A 50 -8.59 5.13 -12.16
C GLY A 50 -9.09 3.98 -11.27
N ASN A 51 -9.70 2.97 -11.89
CA ASN A 51 -10.41 1.89 -11.16
C ASN A 51 -9.56 1.22 -10.06
N THR A 52 -8.28 0.96 -10.34
CA THR A 52 -7.37 0.28 -9.41
C THR A 52 -7.11 1.12 -8.17
N ASN A 53 -6.59 2.34 -8.34
CA ASN A 53 -6.19 3.21 -7.24
C ASN A 53 -7.39 3.79 -6.50
N ARG A 54 -8.52 4.01 -7.19
CA ARG A 54 -9.78 4.40 -6.54
C ARG A 54 -10.27 3.32 -5.57
N GLY A 55 -10.16 2.04 -5.96
CA GLY A 55 -10.43 0.91 -5.07
C GLY A 55 -9.54 0.94 -3.83
N ALA A 56 -8.24 1.13 -4.01
CA ALA A 56 -7.28 1.24 -2.92
C ALA A 56 -7.55 2.43 -1.98
N LEU A 57 -7.90 3.60 -2.55
CA LEU A 57 -8.27 4.77 -1.77
C LEU A 57 -9.55 4.54 -0.95
N ALA A 58 -10.56 3.89 -1.53
CA ALA A 58 -11.80 3.56 -0.82
C ALA A 58 -11.53 2.61 0.35
N GLU A 59 -10.72 1.57 0.13
CA GLU A 59 -10.31 0.66 1.21
C GLU A 59 -9.58 1.40 2.33
N PHE A 60 -8.63 2.29 1.99
CA PHE A 60 -7.94 3.10 2.99
C PHE A 60 -8.91 3.97 3.81
N ILE A 61 -9.89 4.62 3.17
CA ILE A 61 -10.90 5.42 3.88
C ILE A 61 -11.70 4.55 4.87
N VAL A 62 -12.14 3.36 4.45
CA VAL A 62 -12.88 2.43 5.31
C VAL A 62 -12.00 1.91 6.45
N ALA A 63 -10.76 1.52 6.17
CA ALA A 63 -9.78 1.07 7.15
C ALA A 63 -9.60 2.09 8.29
N ARG A 64 -9.45 3.37 7.93
CA ARG A 64 -9.36 4.48 8.88
C ARG A 64 -10.65 4.63 9.69
N ALA A 65 -11.82 4.52 9.05
CA ALA A 65 -13.11 4.67 9.72
C ALA A 65 -13.39 3.54 10.74
N ILE A 66 -12.99 2.31 10.44
CA ILE A 66 -13.22 1.14 11.31
C ILE A 66 -12.10 0.92 12.34
N GLY A 67 -11.04 1.73 12.29
CA GLY A 67 -9.88 1.61 13.18
C GLY A 67 -9.03 0.36 12.92
N SER A 68 -9.02 -0.15 11.68
CA SER A 68 -8.26 -1.33 11.28
C SER A 68 -7.54 -1.04 9.96
N GLU A 69 -6.30 -0.59 10.07
CA GLU A 69 -5.41 -0.28 8.94
C GLU A 69 -4.24 -1.27 8.97
N PRO A 70 -4.18 -2.26 8.05
CA PRO A 70 -3.01 -3.12 7.95
C PRO A 70 -1.78 -2.27 7.59
N ALA A 71 -0.61 -2.67 8.09
CA ALA A 71 0.63 -1.95 7.82
C ALA A 71 0.97 -1.88 6.32
N VAL A 72 0.61 -2.93 5.57
CA VAL A 72 0.73 -3.03 4.13
C VAL A 72 -0.56 -3.67 3.59
N ARG A 73 -1.15 -3.08 2.55
CA ARG A 73 -2.32 -3.61 1.85
C ARG A 73 -1.99 -4.95 1.19
N ASN A 74 -2.90 -5.93 1.31
CA ASN A 74 -2.82 -7.20 0.60
C ASN A 74 -4.01 -7.33 -0.36
N ASP A 75 -3.80 -7.04 -1.63
CA ASP A 75 -4.80 -7.08 -2.68
C ASP A 75 -5.22 -8.51 -3.11
N TRP A 76 -4.57 -9.55 -2.57
CA TRP A 76 -4.88 -10.96 -2.81
C TRP A 76 -5.61 -11.63 -1.64
N ALA A 77 -5.95 -10.87 -0.60
CA ALA A 77 -6.70 -11.39 0.53
C ALA A 77 -8.13 -11.80 0.11
N ALA A 78 -8.74 -12.73 0.85
CA ALA A 78 -10.11 -13.19 0.60
C ALA A 78 -11.19 -12.15 0.98
N TYR A 79 -10.78 -11.05 1.62
CA TYR A 79 -11.55 -9.89 2.02
C TYR A 79 -10.57 -8.71 2.17
N ASP A 80 -11.07 -7.49 2.04
CA ASP A 80 -10.21 -6.30 2.06
C ASP A 80 -9.77 -5.91 3.48
N LEU A 81 -10.69 -5.96 4.45
CA LEU A 81 -10.43 -5.53 5.84
C LEU A 81 -11.12 -6.45 6.86
N GLU A 82 -10.59 -6.46 8.08
CA GLU A 82 -11.20 -7.12 9.24
C GLU A 82 -11.34 -6.10 10.38
N THR A 83 -12.55 -5.93 10.91
CA THR A 83 -12.80 -5.06 12.06
C THR A 83 -12.13 -5.61 13.33
N PRO A 84 -11.90 -4.78 14.38
CA PRO A 84 -11.40 -5.28 15.66
C PRO A 84 -12.25 -6.37 16.31
N SER A 85 -13.53 -6.47 15.95
CA SER A 85 -14.46 -7.51 16.39
C SER A 85 -14.49 -8.77 15.51
N GLY A 86 -13.62 -8.87 14.49
CA GLY A 86 -13.50 -10.04 13.61
C GLY A 86 -14.50 -10.11 12.45
N ILE A 87 -15.22 -9.01 12.17
CA ILE A 87 -16.09 -8.92 10.99
C ILE A 87 -15.24 -8.65 9.75
N LYS A 88 -15.39 -9.50 8.73
CA LYS A 88 -14.75 -9.37 7.42
C LYS A 88 -15.52 -8.36 6.56
N VAL A 89 -14.81 -7.45 5.91
CA VAL A 89 -15.36 -6.34 5.13
C VAL A 89 -14.79 -6.41 3.72
N GLU A 90 -15.69 -6.37 2.74
CA GLU A 90 -15.39 -6.15 1.33
C GLU A 90 -15.71 -4.69 0.99
N VAL A 91 -14.76 -3.97 0.42
CA VAL A 91 -14.90 -2.58 0.03
C VAL A 91 -15.08 -2.48 -1.48
N LYS A 92 -16.14 -1.79 -1.90
CA LYS A 92 -16.40 -1.48 -3.31
C LYS A 92 -16.54 0.02 -3.48
N SER A 93 -15.95 0.55 -4.54
CA SER A 93 -16.11 1.95 -4.93
C SER A 93 -16.89 2.06 -6.22
N SER A 94 -17.70 3.11 -6.34
CA SER A 94 -18.35 3.53 -7.58
C SER A 94 -17.96 4.97 -7.90
N ALA A 95 -18.04 5.33 -9.17
CA ALA A 95 -17.75 6.68 -9.65
C ALA A 95 -18.65 6.99 -10.85
N TYR A 96 -18.88 8.29 -11.09
CA TYR A 96 -19.66 8.72 -12.25
C TYR A 96 -18.98 8.34 -13.58
N LEU A 97 -17.65 8.40 -13.62
CA LEU A 97 -16.83 7.95 -14.74
C LEU A 97 -16.05 6.71 -14.33
N GLN A 98 -16.06 5.70 -15.20
CA GLN A 98 -15.31 4.47 -15.03
C GLN A 98 -14.23 4.41 -16.12
N SER A 99 -12.97 4.37 -15.67
CA SER A 99 -11.77 4.28 -16.50
C SER A 99 -10.88 3.17 -16.00
#